data_AF-A0A2H0Y9V2-F1
#
_entry.id   AF-A0A2H0Y9V2-F1
#
_cell.length_a   1.000
_cell.length_b   1.000
_cell.length_c   1.000
_cell.angle_alpha   90.00
_cell.angle_beta   90.00
_cell.angle_gamma   90.00
#
_symmetry.space_group_name_H-M   'P 1'
#
loop_
_entity.id
_entity.type
_entity.pdbx_description
1 polymer ?
#
loop_
_entity_poly.entity_id
_entity_poly.type
_entity_poly.pdbx_seq_one_letter_code
_entity_poly.pdbx_strand_id
1 'polypeptide(L)' 'VLVTIGYTFIVTFVIYKLVDLLIGVRVKKEEELMGLDLTQHHERAYTVLE' A
#
# COMPACT_ATOMS: atom_id res chain seq x y z
N VAL A 1 -27.77 6.32 -2.23
CA VAL A 1 -26.95 5.09 -2.28
C VAL A 1 -26.22 4.92 -3.61
N LEU A 2 -26.91 4.90 -4.77
CA LEU A 2 -26.22 4.72 -6.07
C LEU A 2 -25.23 5.86 -6.40
N VAL A 3 -25.63 7.11 -6.16
CA VAL A 3 -24.76 8.28 -6.39
C VAL A 3 -23.52 8.24 -5.50
N THR A 4 -23.67 7.87 -4.23
CA THR A 4 -22.55 7.77 -3.29
C THR A 4 -21.60 6.65 -3.68
N ILE A 5 -22.10 5.51 -4.18
CA ILE A 5 -21.27 4.42 -4.72
C ILE A 5 -20.49 4.88 -5.96
N GLY A 6 -21.17 5.54 -6.90
CA GLY A 6 -20.53 6.04 -8.11
C GLY A 6 -19.44 7.06 -7.80
N TYR A 7 -19.72 7.99 -6.88
CA TYR A 7 -18.75 8.99 -6.44
C TYR A 7 -17.52 8.35 -5.78
N THR A 8 -17.70 7.49 -4.79
CA THR A 8 -16.57 6.90 -4.06
C THR A 8 -15.71 6.03 -4.98
N PHE A 9 -16.32 5.27 -5.88
CA PHE A 9 -15.57 4.45 -6.84
C PHE A 9 -14.75 5.31 -7.80
N ILE A 10 -15.38 6.27 -8.48
CA ILE A 10 -14.72 7.08 -9.51
C ILE A 10 -13.64 7.96 -8.89
N VAL A 11 -13.95 8.68 -7.82
CA VAL A 11 -13.02 9.64 -7.21
C VAL A 11 -11.82 8.91 -6.61
N THR A 12 -12.05 7.81 -5.87
CA THR A 12 -10.95 7.02 -5.30
C THR A 12 -10.09 6.40 -6.40
N PHE A 13 -10.70 5.91 -7.49
CA PHE A 13 -9.96 5.35 -8.61
C PHE A 13 -9.05 6.40 -9.29
N VAL A 14 -9.55 7.63 -9.50
CA VAL A 14 -8.75 8.72 -10.07
C VAL A 14 -7.60 9.09 -9.14
N ILE A 15 -7.86 9.25 -7.83
CA ILE A 15 -6.81 9.57 -6.85
C ILE A 15 -5.76 8.45 -6.81
N TYR A 16 -6.20 7.18 -6.71
CA TYR A 16 -5.30 6.03 -6.72
C TYR A 16 -4.39 6.06 -7.94
N LYS A 17 -4.94 6.26 -9.14
CA LYS A 17 -4.17 6.23 -10.38
C LYS A 17 -3.19 7.39 -10.50
N LEU A 18 -3.53 8.57 -9.98
CA LEU A 18 -2.61 9.71 -9.93
C LEU A 18 -1.46 9.46 -8.96
N VAL A 19 -1.76 8.94 -7.76
CA VAL A 19 -0.72 8.64 -6.75
C VAL A 19 0.21 7.52 -7.24
N ASP A 20 -0.36 6.48 -7.83
CA ASP A 20 0.42 5.35 -8.37
C ASP A 20 1.35 5.77 -9.51
N LEU A 21 0.92 6.72 -10.36
CA LEU A 21 1.76 7.25 -11.43
C LEU A 21 2.89 8.16 -10.91
N LEU A 22 2.61 8.98 -9.90
CA LEU A 22 3.55 10.01 -9.43
C LEU A 22 4.56 9.49 -8.40
N ILE A 23 4.11 8.62 -7.50
CA ILE A 23 4.89 8.16 -6.34
C ILE A 23 5.08 6.64 -6.40
N GLY A 24 4.08 5.91 -6.91
CA GLY A 24 4.01 4.45 -6.81
C GLY A 24 3.44 4.04 -5.45
N VAL A 25 2.27 3.39 -5.45
CA VAL A 25 1.60 3.00 -4.19
C VAL A 25 2.19 1.72 -3.59
N ARG A 26 2.73 0.83 -4.44
CA ARG A 26 3.25 -0.48 -4.02
C ARG A 26 4.77 -0.49 -3.96
N VAL A 27 5.31 -1.13 -2.92
CA VAL A 27 6.74 -1.40 -2.78
C VAL A 27 7.25 -2.35 -3.86
N LYS A 28 8.58 -2.46 -4.01
CA LYS A 28 9.17 -3.43 -4.93
C LYS A 28 8.86 -4.85 -4.47
N LYS A 29 8.73 -5.78 -5.43
CA LYS A 29 8.44 -7.19 -5.16
C LYS A 29 9.42 -7.83 -4.17
N GLU A 30 10.70 -7.47 -4.27
CA GLU A 30 11.74 -8.01 -3.38
C GLU A 30 11.55 -7.52 -1.94
N GLU A 31 11.20 -6.24 -1.76
CA GLU A 31 10.93 -5.65 -0.46
C GLU A 31 9.65 -6.25 0.16
N GLU A 32 8.63 -6.51 -0.66
CA GLU A 32 7.40 -7.18 -0.25
C GLU A 32 7.66 -8.62 0.24
N LEU A 33 8.55 -9.34 -0.43
CA LEU A 33 8.94 -10.71 -0.05
C LEU A 33 9.78 -10.75 1.23
N MET A 34 10.65 -9.77 1.43
CA MET A 34 11.44 -9.64 2.66
C MET A 34 10.61 -9.21 3.86
N GLY A 35 9.54 -8.43 3.64
CA GLY A 35 8.66 -7.90 4.67
C GLY A 35 8.87 -6.41 4.91
N LEU A 36 7.76 -5.68 5.07
CA LEU A 36 7.77 -4.22 5.23
C LEU A 36 8.35 -3.79 6.58
N ASP A 37 8.15 -4.58 7.64
CA ASP A 37 8.74 -4.32 8.95
C ASP A 37 10.26 -4.23 8.84
N LEU A 38 10.87 -5.17 8.11
CA LEU A 38 12.31 -5.21 7.89
C LEU A 38 12.80 -4.13 6.92
N THR A 39 12.07 -3.92 5.82
CA THR A 39 12.54 -3.08 4.70
C THR A 39 12.23 -1.60 4.86
N GLN A 40 11.11 -1.25 5.51
CA GLN A 40 10.69 0.14 5.73
C GLN A 40 10.85 0.59 7.17
N HIS A 41 10.54 -0.28 8.13
CA HIS A 41 10.56 0.08 9.55
C HIS A 41 11.83 -0.35 10.29
N HIS A 42 12.69 -1.14 9.63
CA HIS A 42 13.92 -1.72 10.21
C HIS A 42 13.67 -2.46 11.53
N GLU A 43 12.50 -3.06 11.68
CA GLU A 43 12.08 -3.80 12.88
C GLU A 43 11.69 -5.25 12.54
N ARG A 44 11.57 -6.06 13.60
CA ARG A 44 10.96 -7.39 13.53
C ARG A 44 9.78 -7.41 14.50
N ALA A 45 8.57 -7.66 14.00
CA ALA A 45 7.37 -7.75 14.84
C ALA A 45 7.50 -8.80 15.96
N TYR A 46 8.22 -9.90 15.68
CA TYR A 46 8.49 -10.95 16.66
C TYR A 46 9.97 -11.33 16.62
N THR A 47 10.62 -11.22 17.78
CA THR A 47 11.89 -11.90 18.02
C THR A 47 11.52 -13.25 18.64
N VAL A 48 11.60 -14.32 17.87
CA VAL A 48 11.58 -15.67 18.45
C VAL A 48 12.79 -15.74 19.37
N LEU A 49 12.53 -15.62 20.68
CA LEU A 49 13.47 -16.01 21.72
C LEU A 49 13.46 -17.54 21.69
N GLU A 50 14.49 -18.13 21.09
CA GLU A 50 14.90 -19.50 21.45
C GLU A 50 15.44 -19.52 22.88
#